data_AF-A0A2V6H1N4-F1
#
_entry.id   AF-A0A2V6H1N4-F1
#
_cell.length_a   1.000
_cell.length_b   1.000
_cell.length_c   1.000
_cell.angle_alpha   90.00
_cell.angle_beta   90.00
_cell.angle_gamma   90.00
#
_symmetry.space_group_name_H-M   'P 1'
#
loop_
_entity.id
_entity.type
_entity.pdbx_description
1 polymer ?
#
loop_
_entity_poly.entity_id
_entity_poly.type
_entity_poly.pdbx_seq_one_letter_code
_entity_poly.pdbx_strand_id
1 'polypeptide(L)'
;MKKLKYQSLLLLVLALMVAVAGVWLFAHCRAKQTHEHGPIVLFATAKPVLEALASELPPQLREPNEGKWKAWAQHEDNFVRARLEQGALDSMINLLLFGTSFTTQPRVITMRDFEDPVVQARVTDLLETLRNPGNNERIIFLRNLLRSRGVDPNSSVGSEKTKNFVLENLRRVVQEQNTIRKQFDQAGSESNQEVGLSERSRVFRDRGISVDTTILSSFGIDGALRDIKERAVLPKGSITRVAVIGPGLDFTDKGFGYDFYPLQTLQPFAVYDSVVRLGLAEPGMIEVTAFDISQEVLEHLRRARDRAENGENYVVQLPRESWPWAPEAVQYWRSFGSEIGTPVAPIQPPPALEGLETRAVAIRPEVVLSCKPVDLNVVFEQFDRSATRPFDLIIATNVFLYYDTFEQALALRNISSLLKPGGFFLTNDWLPHVHQIPMRSTGYTPVRYGESGDWGDNVFWWQRQ
;
A
#
# COMPACT_ATOMS: atom_id res chain seq x y z
N MET A 1 63.56 -16.07 -2.04
CA MET A 1 63.07 -14.68 -1.91
C MET A 1 62.31 -14.12 -3.13
N LYS A 2 62.42 -14.68 -4.36
CA LYS A 2 61.65 -14.18 -5.53
C LYS A 2 60.18 -14.65 -5.62
N LYS A 3 59.82 -15.82 -5.09
CA LYS A 3 58.43 -16.35 -5.12
C LYS A 3 57.45 -15.61 -4.21
N LEU A 4 57.90 -15.09 -3.05
CA LEU A 4 57.04 -14.38 -2.10
C LEU A 4 56.54 -13.02 -2.64
N LYS A 5 57.37 -12.32 -3.42
CA LYS A 5 57.02 -11.01 -4.01
C LYS A 5 55.95 -11.10 -5.11
N TYR A 6 55.87 -12.24 -5.81
CA TYR A 6 54.87 -12.45 -6.85
C TYR A 6 53.49 -12.77 -6.27
N GLN A 7 53.43 -13.51 -5.15
CA GLN A 7 52.17 -13.80 -4.47
C GLN A 7 51.56 -12.54 -3.82
N SER A 8 52.39 -11.68 -3.22
CA SER A 8 51.91 -10.41 -2.66
C SER A 8 51.40 -9.45 -3.73
N LEU A 9 52.03 -9.42 -4.91
CA LEU A 9 51.59 -8.58 -6.03
C LEU A 9 50.28 -9.11 -6.64
N LEU A 10 50.13 -10.43 -6.76
CA LEU A 10 48.91 -11.05 -7.28
C LEU A 10 47.71 -10.81 -6.34
N LEU A 11 47.91 -10.93 -5.03
CA LEU A 11 46.88 -10.64 -4.02
C LEU A 11 46.46 -9.16 -4.03
N LEU A 12 47.41 -8.25 -4.23
CA LEU A 12 47.13 -6.81 -4.31
C LEU A 12 46.33 -6.47 -5.59
N VAL A 13 46.65 -7.09 -6.72
CA VAL A 13 45.91 -6.92 -7.98
C VAL A 13 44.51 -7.53 -7.89
N LEU A 14 44.35 -8.69 -7.24
CA LEU A 14 43.03 -9.30 -7.03
C LEU A 14 42.17 -8.45 -6.09
N ALA A 15 42.74 -7.92 -5.01
CA ALA A 15 42.04 -7.01 -4.10
C ALA A 15 41.63 -5.71 -4.79
N LEU A 16 42.48 -5.17 -5.67
CA LEU A 16 42.15 -3.98 -6.47
C LEU A 16 41.04 -4.27 -7.48
N MET A 17 41.04 -5.44 -8.14
CA MET A 17 39.97 -5.84 -9.05
C MET A 17 38.64 -6.08 -8.34
N VAL A 18 38.66 -6.68 -7.14
CA VAL A 18 37.44 -6.84 -6.30
C VAL A 18 36.95 -5.49 -5.79
N ALA A 19 37.84 -4.56 -5.44
CA ALA A 19 37.45 -3.20 -5.05
C ALA A 19 36.87 -2.40 -6.23
N VAL A 20 37.46 -2.52 -7.42
CA VAL A 20 36.95 -1.86 -8.65
C VAL A 20 35.64 -2.48 -9.09
N ALA A 21 35.49 -3.82 -9.06
CA ALA A 21 34.22 -4.49 -9.34
C ALA A 21 33.16 -4.16 -8.27
N GLY A 22 33.55 -4.07 -7.00
CA GLY A 22 32.69 -3.66 -5.90
C GLY A 22 32.22 -2.21 -6.02
N VAL A 23 33.08 -1.29 -6.45
CA VAL A 23 32.74 0.11 -6.73
C VAL A 23 31.91 0.23 -8.01
N TRP A 24 32.14 -0.60 -9.02
CA TRP A 24 31.35 -0.62 -10.26
C TRP A 24 29.95 -1.21 -10.02
N LEU A 25 29.81 -2.28 -9.24
CA LEU A 25 28.52 -2.80 -8.75
C LEU A 25 27.82 -1.82 -7.81
N PHE A 26 28.54 -1.13 -6.91
CA PHE A 26 27.95 -0.09 -6.07
C PHE A 26 27.50 1.13 -6.87
N ALA A 27 28.23 1.53 -7.92
CA ALA A 27 27.87 2.64 -8.79
C ALA A 27 26.72 2.28 -9.75
N HIS A 28 26.62 1.03 -10.20
CA HIS A 28 25.47 0.54 -10.97
C HIS A 28 24.21 0.33 -10.12
N CYS A 29 24.33 -0.09 -8.86
CA CYS A 29 23.20 -0.10 -7.91
C CYS A 29 22.85 1.30 -7.36
N ARG A 30 23.68 2.31 -7.62
CA ARG A 30 23.42 3.74 -7.33
C ARG A 30 23.20 4.58 -8.59
N ALA A 31 22.87 3.97 -9.72
CA ALA A 31 21.89 4.65 -10.55
C ALA A 31 20.66 4.78 -9.65
N LYS A 32 20.46 5.95 -9.02
CA LYS A 32 19.09 6.39 -8.77
C LYS A 32 18.44 6.17 -10.12
N GLN A 33 17.62 5.12 -10.26
CA GLN A 33 16.59 5.16 -11.27
C GLN A 33 15.81 6.40 -10.87
N THR A 34 16.17 7.54 -11.45
CA THR A 34 15.24 8.63 -11.66
C THR A 34 14.19 8.00 -12.54
N HIS A 35 13.26 7.29 -11.91
CA HIS A 35 12.06 6.85 -12.59
C HIS A 35 11.44 8.13 -13.10
N GLU A 36 11.46 8.30 -14.42
CA GLU A 36 10.82 9.43 -15.05
C GLU A 36 9.34 9.31 -14.71
N HIS A 37 8.83 10.33 -14.02
CA HIS A 37 7.41 10.42 -13.66
C HIS A 37 6.56 10.25 -14.91
N GLY A 38 5.36 9.71 -14.75
CA GLY A 38 4.41 9.64 -15.83
C GLY A 38 4.11 11.04 -16.38
N PRO A 39 3.73 11.18 -17.65
CA PRO A 39 3.29 12.47 -18.16
C PRO A 39 2.10 12.97 -17.32
N ILE A 40 2.16 14.21 -16.84
CA ILE A 40 1.05 14.81 -16.09
C ILE A 40 -0.23 14.79 -16.93
N VAL A 41 -1.37 14.54 -16.30
CA VAL A 41 -2.71 14.58 -16.91
C VAL A 41 -2.85 15.86 -17.73
N LEU A 42 -3.30 15.75 -18.98
CA LEU A 42 -3.45 16.92 -19.85
C LEU A 42 -4.48 17.91 -19.29
N PHE A 43 -4.23 19.21 -19.50
CA PHE A 43 -5.15 20.27 -19.08
C PHE A 43 -6.57 20.06 -19.64
N ALA A 44 -6.70 19.62 -20.89
CA ALA A 44 -7.99 19.31 -21.50
C ALA A 44 -8.76 18.20 -20.75
N THR A 45 -8.06 17.24 -20.15
CA THR A 45 -8.65 16.16 -19.37
C THR A 45 -9.12 16.64 -17.99
N ALA A 46 -8.34 17.53 -17.36
CA ALA A 46 -8.62 18.10 -16.04
C ALA A 46 -9.63 19.27 -16.06
N LYS A 47 -9.73 19.99 -17.19
CA LYS A 47 -10.56 21.19 -17.36
C LYS A 47 -12.01 21.04 -16.87
N PRO A 48 -12.73 19.95 -17.15
CA PRO A 48 -14.10 19.81 -16.66
C PRO A 48 -14.21 19.77 -15.14
N VAL A 49 -13.20 19.21 -14.44
CA VAL A 49 -13.12 19.20 -12.97
C VAL A 49 -12.77 20.58 -12.44
N LEU A 50 -11.80 21.25 -13.08
CA LEU A 50 -11.40 22.62 -12.74
C LEU A 50 -12.58 23.61 -12.82
N GLU A 51 -13.42 23.47 -13.85
CA GLU A 51 -14.61 24.30 -14.04
C GLU A 51 -15.72 23.96 -13.04
N ALA A 52 -15.95 22.67 -12.78
CA ALA A 52 -17.00 22.22 -11.86
C ALA A 52 -16.72 22.58 -10.39
N LEU A 53 -15.44 22.60 -9.99
CA LEU A 53 -14.99 22.86 -8.63
C LEU A 53 -14.29 24.23 -8.50
N ALA A 54 -14.68 25.21 -9.31
CA ALA A 54 -14.03 26.52 -9.38
C ALA A 54 -13.91 27.23 -8.01
N SER A 55 -14.87 27.03 -7.10
CA SER A 55 -14.87 27.59 -5.74
C SER A 55 -13.95 26.85 -4.76
N GLU A 56 -13.54 25.63 -5.09
CA GLU A 56 -12.70 24.75 -4.26
C GLU A 56 -11.26 24.68 -4.78
N LEU A 57 -10.93 25.41 -5.84
CA LEU A 57 -9.58 25.39 -6.40
C LEU A 57 -8.55 25.98 -5.42
N PRO A 58 -7.36 25.36 -5.34
CA PRO A 58 -6.26 25.95 -4.58
C PRO A 58 -5.87 27.32 -5.17
N PRO A 59 -5.35 28.26 -4.35
CA PRO A 59 -5.03 29.61 -4.79
C PRO A 59 -4.17 29.69 -6.07
N GLN A 60 -3.25 28.74 -6.23
CA GLN A 60 -2.32 28.61 -7.36
C GLN A 60 -3.03 28.30 -8.69
N LEU A 61 -4.25 27.73 -8.64
CA LEU A 61 -5.06 27.35 -9.79
C LEU A 61 -6.22 28.32 -10.09
N ARG A 62 -6.29 29.48 -9.45
CA ARG A 62 -7.24 30.53 -9.85
C ARG A 62 -6.99 30.94 -11.29
N GLU A 63 -8.07 31.07 -12.07
CA GLU A 63 -8.02 31.31 -13.52
C GLU A 63 -7.06 30.32 -14.22
N PRO A 64 -7.41 29.02 -14.23
CA PRO A 64 -6.50 27.97 -14.62
C PRO A 64 -6.21 28.03 -16.13
N ASN A 65 -4.97 27.73 -16.49
CA ASN A 65 -4.51 27.51 -17.85
C ASN A 65 -3.54 26.34 -17.89
N GLU A 66 -3.14 25.90 -19.09
CA GLU A 66 -2.28 24.74 -19.25
C GLU A 66 -0.95 24.84 -18.49
N GLY A 67 -0.32 26.02 -18.48
CA GLY A 67 0.93 26.25 -17.77
C GLY A 67 0.78 26.17 -16.24
N LYS A 68 -0.25 26.83 -15.69
CA LYS A 68 -0.56 26.78 -14.25
C LYS A 68 -0.89 25.36 -13.81
N TRP A 69 -1.71 24.66 -14.58
CA TRP A 69 -2.10 23.28 -14.31
C TRP A 69 -0.88 22.35 -14.28
N LYS A 70 -0.06 22.37 -15.33
CA LYS A 70 1.14 21.52 -15.40
C LYS A 70 2.09 21.76 -14.23
N ALA A 71 2.34 23.03 -13.90
CA ALA A 71 3.22 23.39 -12.80
C ALA A 71 2.68 22.93 -11.44
N TRP A 72 1.38 23.14 -11.20
CA TRP A 72 0.72 22.73 -9.96
C TRP A 72 0.68 21.21 -9.83
N ALA A 73 0.18 20.48 -10.83
CA ALA A 73 0.07 19.02 -10.76
C ALA A 73 1.43 18.33 -10.62
N GLN A 74 2.50 18.86 -11.24
CA GLN A 74 3.86 18.35 -11.02
C GLN A 74 4.34 18.60 -9.58
N HIS A 75 4.01 19.76 -9.01
CA HIS A 75 4.36 20.07 -7.63
C HIS A 75 3.62 19.14 -6.66
N GLU A 76 2.31 18.96 -6.83
CA GLU A 76 1.50 18.10 -5.97
C GLU A 76 1.86 16.62 -6.10
N ASP A 77 2.18 16.14 -7.30
CA ASP A 77 2.69 14.77 -7.48
C ASP A 77 3.97 14.54 -6.65
N ASN A 78 4.94 15.45 -6.75
CA ASN A 78 6.16 15.39 -5.95
C ASN A 78 5.87 15.46 -4.44
N PHE A 79 4.95 16.33 -4.04
CA PHE A 79 4.55 16.50 -2.65
C PHE A 79 3.90 15.23 -2.07
N VAL A 80 2.97 14.63 -2.81
CA VAL A 80 2.29 13.38 -2.43
C VAL A 80 3.28 12.23 -2.33
N ARG A 81 4.18 12.06 -3.31
CA ARG A 81 5.23 11.04 -3.26
C ARG A 81 6.16 11.23 -2.05
N ALA A 82 6.49 12.46 -1.69
CA ALA A 82 7.30 12.74 -0.50
C ALA A 82 6.60 12.35 0.82
N ARG A 83 5.26 12.27 0.86
CA ARG A 83 4.50 11.83 2.04
C ARG A 83 4.67 10.33 2.33
N LEU A 84 5.10 9.51 1.37
CA LEU A 84 5.40 8.09 1.59
C LEU A 84 6.51 7.88 2.62
N GLU A 85 7.56 8.71 2.59
CA GLU A 85 8.63 8.63 3.58
C GLU A 85 8.09 8.86 4.99
N GLN A 86 7.18 9.83 5.16
CA GLN A 86 6.55 10.07 6.44
C GLN A 86 5.68 8.88 6.85
N GLY A 87 4.91 8.30 5.94
CA GLY A 87 4.10 7.12 6.25
C GLY A 87 4.93 5.88 6.64
N ALA A 88 6.10 5.69 6.03
CA ALA A 88 7.05 4.66 6.44
C ALA A 88 7.58 4.89 7.87
N LEU A 89 7.88 6.14 8.22
CA LEU A 89 8.24 6.50 9.60
C LEU A 89 7.07 6.27 10.57
N ASP A 90 5.83 6.52 10.16
CA ASP A 90 4.65 6.20 10.97
C ASP A 90 4.51 4.69 11.19
N SER A 91 4.68 3.88 10.14
CA SER A 91 4.61 2.41 10.24
C SER A 91 5.75 1.82 11.09
N MET A 92 6.90 2.50 11.20
CA MET A 92 7.94 2.15 12.19
C MET A 92 7.39 2.19 13.62
N ILE A 93 6.42 3.06 13.93
CA ILE A 93 5.81 3.12 15.26
C ILE A 93 4.91 1.91 15.50
N ASN A 94 4.18 1.43 14.49
CA ASN A 94 3.43 0.17 14.60
C ASN A 94 4.39 -1.00 14.84
N LEU A 95 5.51 -1.06 14.12
CA LEU A 95 6.56 -2.04 14.36
C LEU A 95 7.09 -1.94 15.79
N LEU A 96 7.45 -0.73 16.25
CA LEU A 96 7.94 -0.50 17.60
C LEU A 96 6.95 -1.03 18.65
N LEU A 97 5.65 -0.79 18.50
CA LEU A 97 4.64 -1.14 19.50
C LEU A 97 4.23 -2.62 19.43
N PHE A 98 4.05 -3.16 18.23
CA PHE A 98 3.41 -4.47 18.04
C PHE A 98 4.36 -5.57 17.57
N GLY A 99 5.48 -5.21 16.95
CA GLY A 99 6.42 -6.12 16.32
C GLY A 99 7.08 -7.08 17.31
N THR A 100 7.57 -8.18 16.77
CA THR A 100 8.14 -9.31 17.50
C THR A 100 9.48 -9.75 16.93
N SER A 101 9.82 -9.32 15.72
CA SER A 101 11.05 -9.75 15.03
C SER A 101 12.34 -9.11 15.57
N PHE A 102 12.24 -7.99 16.31
CA PHE A 102 13.39 -7.24 16.82
C PHE A 102 13.54 -7.28 18.35
N THR A 103 12.59 -7.87 19.08
CA THR A 103 12.53 -7.77 20.54
C THR A 103 11.77 -8.95 21.16
N THR A 104 12.11 -9.29 22.41
CA THR A 104 11.37 -10.24 23.25
C THR A 104 10.49 -9.53 24.30
N GLN A 105 10.50 -8.21 24.34
CA GLN A 105 9.67 -7.43 25.25
C GLN A 105 8.18 -7.64 24.96
N PRO A 106 7.30 -7.53 25.96
CA PRO A 106 5.85 -7.58 25.75
C PRO A 106 5.39 -6.58 24.67
N ARG A 107 4.35 -6.95 23.92
CA ARG A 107 3.72 -6.06 22.94
C ARG A 107 2.98 -4.93 23.65
N VAL A 108 3.06 -3.72 23.12
CA VAL A 108 2.41 -2.53 23.68
C VAL A 108 1.11 -2.27 22.92
N ILE A 109 -0.01 -2.73 23.49
CA ILE A 109 -1.33 -2.67 22.85
C ILE A 109 -2.11 -1.38 23.13
N THR A 110 -1.61 -0.52 24.03
CA THR A 110 -2.21 0.79 24.32
C THR A 110 -1.19 1.91 24.20
N MET A 111 -1.46 2.85 23.29
CA MET A 111 -0.64 4.05 23.06
C MET A 111 -0.90 5.12 24.14
N ARG A 112 -0.44 4.93 25.39
CA ARG A 112 -0.75 5.88 26.49
C ARG A 112 0.43 6.42 27.27
N ASP A 113 1.56 5.72 27.36
CA ASP A 113 2.70 6.22 28.12
C ASP A 113 4.03 6.00 27.39
N PHE A 114 4.68 7.11 27.02
CA PHE A 114 5.98 7.10 26.33
C PHE A 114 7.14 6.87 27.30
N GLU A 115 6.90 7.10 28.59
CA GLU A 115 7.84 6.83 29.69
C GLU A 115 7.64 5.40 30.24
N ASP A 116 6.72 4.62 29.66
CA ASP A 116 6.55 3.21 29.98
C ASP A 116 7.90 2.47 29.83
N PRO A 117 8.39 1.80 30.89
CA PRO A 117 9.64 1.05 30.83
C PRO A 117 9.70 0.03 29.69
N VAL A 118 8.56 -0.57 29.32
CA VAL A 118 8.45 -1.53 28.20
C VAL A 118 8.68 -0.81 26.87
N VAL A 119 8.10 0.39 26.67
CA VAL A 119 8.32 1.18 25.46
C VAL A 119 9.80 1.58 25.34
N GLN A 120 10.42 2.03 26.43
CA GLN A 120 11.84 2.40 26.43
C GLN A 120 12.76 1.21 26.15
N ALA A 121 12.44 0.03 26.69
CA ALA A 121 13.17 -1.21 26.39
C ALA A 121 13.03 -1.59 24.91
N ARG A 122 11.81 -1.53 24.35
CA ARG A 122 11.57 -1.80 22.93
C ARG A 122 12.30 -0.82 22.02
N VAL A 123 12.34 0.47 22.37
CA VAL A 123 13.14 1.45 21.62
C VAL A 123 14.61 1.04 21.61
N THR A 124 15.15 0.60 22.74
CA THR A 124 16.54 0.15 22.84
C THR A 124 16.81 -1.05 21.92
N ASP A 125 15.94 -2.06 21.96
CA ASP A 125 16.05 -3.26 21.12
C ASP A 125 15.92 -2.93 19.62
N LEU A 126 15.01 -2.01 19.27
CA LEU A 126 14.86 -1.53 17.88
C LEU A 126 16.13 -0.84 17.39
N LEU A 127 16.74 0.02 18.22
CA LEU A 127 17.99 0.71 17.88
C LEU A 127 19.15 -0.26 17.68
N GLU A 128 19.25 -1.30 18.52
CA GLU A 128 20.24 -2.36 18.34
C GLU A 128 20.03 -3.12 17.03
N THR A 129 18.79 -3.47 16.73
CA THR A 129 18.42 -4.18 15.50
C THR A 129 18.64 -3.31 14.25
N LEU A 130 18.39 -1.99 14.31
CA LEU A 130 18.69 -1.05 13.24
C LEU A 130 20.20 -0.98 12.93
N ARG A 131 21.08 -1.20 13.91
CA ARG A 131 22.52 -1.31 13.66
C ARG A 131 22.89 -2.61 12.97
N ASN A 132 22.20 -3.69 13.34
CA ASN A 132 22.47 -5.05 12.90
C ASN A 132 21.21 -5.71 12.30
N PRO A 133 20.71 -5.23 11.14
CA PRO A 133 19.40 -5.63 10.63
C PRO A 133 19.32 -7.07 10.10
N GLY A 134 20.46 -7.77 9.98
CA GLY A 134 20.52 -9.08 9.33
C GLY A 134 19.92 -9.03 7.93
N ASN A 135 19.02 -9.97 7.65
CA ASN A 135 18.28 -10.08 6.38
C ASN A 135 16.83 -9.56 6.50
N ASN A 136 16.47 -8.89 7.59
CA ASN A 136 15.10 -8.40 7.77
C ASN A 136 14.86 -7.17 6.87
N GLU A 137 14.12 -7.37 5.77
CA GLU A 137 13.84 -6.33 4.76
C GLU A 137 13.24 -5.06 5.39
N ARG A 138 12.35 -5.20 6.39
CA ARG A 138 11.74 -4.06 7.09
C ARG A 138 12.77 -3.21 7.81
N ILE A 139 13.67 -3.85 8.56
CA ILE A 139 14.70 -3.13 9.33
C ILE A 139 15.74 -2.53 8.38
N ILE A 140 16.13 -3.23 7.32
CA ILE A 140 17.05 -2.70 6.30
C ILE A 140 16.48 -1.42 5.68
N PHE A 141 15.20 -1.45 5.31
CA PHE A 141 14.49 -0.29 4.75
C PHE A 141 14.47 0.88 5.75
N LEU A 142 14.02 0.66 6.99
CA LEU A 142 13.96 1.71 8.01
C LEU A 142 15.33 2.32 8.30
N ARG A 143 16.38 1.50 8.38
CA ARG A 143 17.76 1.98 8.54
C ARG A 143 18.17 2.91 7.40
N ASN A 144 17.84 2.54 6.16
CA ASN A 144 18.20 3.36 4.99
C ASN A 144 17.39 4.68 4.95
N LEU A 145 16.11 4.64 5.33
CA LEU A 145 15.26 5.82 5.44
C LEU A 145 15.73 6.79 6.52
N LEU A 146 16.10 6.29 7.71
CA LEU A 146 16.67 7.15 8.77
C LEU A 146 17.95 7.83 8.29
N ARG A 147 18.81 7.09 7.58
CA ARG A 147 20.05 7.64 7.01
C ARG A 147 19.80 8.72 5.95
N SER A 148 18.80 8.55 5.09
CA SER A 148 18.45 9.59 4.10
C SER A 148 17.96 10.88 4.78
N ARG A 149 17.39 10.77 5.99
CA ARG A 149 17.02 11.89 6.86
C ARG A 149 18.17 12.43 7.73
N GLY A 150 19.40 11.97 7.52
CA GLY A 150 20.57 12.43 8.27
C GLY A 150 20.70 11.83 9.68
N VAL A 151 19.96 10.76 9.98
CA VAL A 151 19.98 10.03 11.25
C VAL A 151 20.66 8.67 11.02
N ASP A 152 21.92 8.52 11.45
CA ASP A 152 22.66 7.26 11.31
C ASP A 152 22.73 6.48 12.63
N PRO A 153 22.05 5.32 12.76
CA PRO A 153 22.01 4.55 14.01
C PRO A 153 23.38 3.95 14.42
N ASN A 154 24.38 3.97 13.53
CA ASN A 154 25.67 3.31 13.74
C ASN A 154 26.74 4.12 14.49
N SER A 155 26.52 5.41 14.77
CA SER A 155 27.45 6.21 15.58
C SER A 155 26.90 6.43 17.00
N SER A 156 27.76 6.68 18.00
CA SER A 156 27.31 6.95 19.37
C SER A 156 26.43 8.21 19.46
N VAL A 157 26.84 9.29 18.79
CA VAL A 157 26.03 10.51 18.62
C VAL A 157 24.76 10.21 17.81
N GLY A 158 24.86 9.35 16.80
CA GLY A 158 23.74 8.93 15.98
C GLY A 158 22.73 8.06 16.73
N SER A 159 23.16 7.26 17.71
CA SER A 159 22.29 6.47 18.59
C SER A 159 21.31 7.35 19.35
N GLU A 160 21.82 8.35 20.08
CA GLU A 160 20.98 9.26 20.86
C GLU A 160 20.07 10.09 19.96
N LYS A 161 20.58 10.57 18.81
CA LYS A 161 19.75 11.24 17.81
C LYS A 161 18.63 10.34 17.27
N THR A 162 18.94 9.08 16.98
CA THR A 162 17.94 8.12 16.50
C THR A 162 16.91 7.82 17.58
N LYS A 163 17.33 7.64 18.84
CA LYS A 163 16.43 7.45 19.97
C LYS A 163 15.45 8.61 20.11
N ASN A 164 15.96 9.84 20.13
CA ASN A 164 15.13 11.04 20.24
C ASN A 164 14.16 11.16 19.06
N PHE A 165 14.65 10.91 17.84
CA PHE A 165 13.82 10.93 16.64
C PHE A 165 12.67 9.91 16.70
N VAL A 166 12.94 8.67 17.12
CA VAL A 166 11.91 7.62 17.26
C VAL A 166 10.87 8.01 18.31
N LEU A 167 11.30 8.55 19.46
CA LEU A 167 10.39 8.97 20.54
C LEU A 167 9.55 10.20 20.14
N GLU A 168 10.14 11.18 19.44
CA GLU A 168 9.41 12.32 18.90
C GLU A 168 8.36 11.88 17.87
N ASN A 169 8.74 10.96 16.98
CA ASN A 169 7.82 10.42 15.99
C ASN A 169 6.68 9.62 16.64
N LEU A 170 6.97 8.82 17.68
CA LEU A 170 5.96 8.12 18.47
C LEU A 170 4.97 9.12 19.12
N ARG A 171 5.47 10.20 19.76
CA ARG A 171 4.60 11.24 20.34
C ARG A 171 3.69 11.88 19.30
N ARG A 172 4.25 12.21 18.12
CA ARG A 172 3.49 12.77 17.00
C ARG A 172 2.39 11.82 16.53
N VAL A 173 2.71 10.54 16.29
CA VAL A 173 1.73 9.52 15.86
C VAL A 173 0.58 9.39 16.86
N VAL A 174 0.87 9.34 18.16
CA VAL A 174 -0.17 9.24 19.19
C VAL A 174 -1.08 10.48 19.22
N GLN A 175 -0.51 11.68 19.13
CA GLN A 175 -1.30 12.92 19.04
C GLN A 175 -2.19 12.95 17.78
N GLU A 176 -1.62 12.51 16.66
CA GLU A 176 -2.33 12.42 15.39
C GLU A 176 -3.48 11.41 15.45
N GLN A 177 -3.27 10.22 16.00
CA GLN A 177 -4.33 9.21 16.20
C GLN A 177 -5.49 9.74 17.04
N ASN A 178 -5.21 10.52 18.08
CA ASN A 178 -6.27 11.15 18.88
C ASN A 178 -7.08 12.17 18.09
N THR A 179 -6.44 12.94 17.21
CA THR A 179 -7.12 13.91 16.32
C THR A 179 -7.97 13.19 15.27
N ILE A 180 -7.40 12.17 14.62
CA ILE A 180 -8.08 11.31 13.65
C ILE A 180 -9.34 10.69 14.27
N ARG A 181 -9.22 10.12 15.47
CA ARG A 181 -10.36 9.51 16.16
C ARG A 181 -11.49 10.52 16.37
N LYS A 182 -11.17 11.73 16.83
CA LYS A 182 -12.16 12.80 16.99
C LYS A 182 -12.83 13.18 15.66
N GLN A 183 -12.06 13.25 14.57
CA GLN A 183 -12.61 13.54 13.24
C GLN A 183 -13.55 12.42 12.76
N PHE A 184 -13.20 11.14 12.99
CA PHE A 184 -14.09 10.02 12.71
C PHE A 184 -15.37 10.06 13.54
N ASP A 185 -15.26 10.33 14.85
CA ASP A 185 -16.41 10.45 15.75
C ASP A 185 -17.33 11.61 15.30
N GLN A 186 -16.75 12.75 14.93
CA GLN A 186 -17.47 13.92 14.41
C GLN A 186 -18.20 13.60 13.10
N ALA A 187 -17.49 13.04 12.11
CA ALA A 187 -18.07 12.70 10.83
C ALA A 187 -19.13 11.58 10.93
N GLY A 188 -18.99 10.66 11.90
CA GLY A 188 -20.00 9.65 12.22
C GLY A 188 -21.25 10.22 12.91
N SER A 189 -21.14 11.41 13.51
CA SER A 189 -22.26 12.12 14.13
C SER A 189 -22.97 13.13 13.20
N GLU A 190 -22.47 13.29 11.97
CA GLU A 190 -23.06 14.21 11.00
C GLU A 190 -24.45 13.74 10.57
N SER A 191 -25.40 14.67 10.63
CA SER A 191 -26.80 14.47 10.27
C SER A 191 -26.99 14.21 8.78
N ASN A 192 -26.17 14.85 7.93
CA ASN A 192 -26.14 14.60 6.51
C ASN A 192 -25.15 13.48 6.19
N GLN A 193 -25.68 12.31 5.89
CA GLN A 193 -24.89 11.11 5.60
C GLN A 193 -23.83 11.32 4.50
N GLU A 194 -24.14 12.09 3.44
CA GLU A 194 -23.19 12.35 2.36
C GLU A 194 -22.01 13.22 2.81
N VAL A 195 -22.29 14.22 3.65
CA VAL A 195 -21.25 15.07 4.26
C VAL A 195 -20.37 14.24 5.19
N GLY A 196 -20.96 13.44 6.08
CA GLY A 196 -20.21 12.57 6.98
C GLY A 196 -19.33 11.55 6.23
N LEU A 197 -19.82 10.98 5.13
CA LEU A 197 -19.03 10.10 4.27
C LEU A 197 -17.87 10.86 3.60
N SER A 198 -18.11 12.05 3.05
CA SER A 198 -17.07 12.89 2.44
C SER A 198 -15.98 13.29 3.44
N GLU A 199 -16.34 13.58 4.70
CA GLU A 199 -15.37 13.92 5.74
C GLU A 199 -14.52 12.72 6.14
N ARG A 200 -15.14 11.54 6.33
CA ARG A 200 -14.42 10.28 6.64
C ARG A 200 -13.43 9.94 5.54
N SER A 201 -13.83 10.12 4.28
CA SER A 201 -12.98 9.85 3.11
C SER A 201 -11.94 10.92 2.85
N ARG A 202 -11.64 11.84 3.78
CA ARG A 202 -10.54 12.82 3.67
C ARG A 202 -9.73 12.96 4.96
N VAL A 203 -9.96 12.08 5.93
CA VAL A 203 -9.40 12.18 7.29
C VAL A 203 -7.87 12.06 7.34
N PHE A 204 -7.23 11.48 6.31
CA PHE A 204 -5.77 11.34 6.22
C PHE A 204 -5.13 12.28 5.18
N ARG A 205 -5.83 13.30 4.69
CA ARG A 205 -5.31 14.22 3.67
C ARG A 205 -3.99 14.91 4.05
N ASP A 206 -3.77 15.12 5.35
CA ASP A 206 -2.56 15.78 5.88
C ASP A 206 -1.52 14.79 6.45
N ARG A 207 -1.79 13.48 6.38
CA ARG A 207 -0.98 12.42 7.01
C ARG A 207 0.06 11.84 6.03
N GLY A 208 1.12 11.22 6.58
CA GLY A 208 2.02 10.35 5.81
C GLY A 208 1.29 9.16 5.18
N ILE A 209 1.63 8.83 3.93
CA ILE A 209 0.93 7.77 3.19
C ILE A 209 1.50 6.41 3.61
N SER A 210 0.68 5.60 4.26
CA SER A 210 1.06 4.25 4.69
C SER A 210 0.76 3.27 3.57
N VAL A 211 1.70 2.33 3.37
CA VAL A 211 1.58 1.26 2.37
C VAL A 211 0.89 0.02 2.93
N ASP A 212 0.52 0.00 4.22
CA ASP A 212 -0.01 -1.20 4.87
C ASP A 212 -1.29 -1.70 4.18
N THR A 213 -1.42 -3.01 4.05
CA THR A 213 -2.58 -3.68 3.48
C THR A 213 -3.07 -4.78 4.42
N THR A 214 -4.38 -5.05 4.37
CA THR A 214 -5.02 -6.13 5.14
C THR A 214 -5.88 -7.01 4.24
N ILE A 215 -6.02 -8.29 4.63
CA ILE A 215 -6.92 -9.22 3.95
C ILE A 215 -8.40 -8.81 4.08
N LEU A 216 -8.75 -8.05 5.13
CA LEU A 216 -10.13 -7.58 5.36
C LEU A 216 -10.60 -6.59 4.29
N SER A 217 -9.72 -5.71 3.79
CA SER A 217 -10.05 -4.84 2.65
C SER A 217 -10.40 -5.67 1.42
N SER A 218 -9.70 -6.80 1.21
CA SER A 218 -9.99 -7.71 0.10
C SER A 218 -11.29 -8.49 0.30
N PHE A 219 -11.64 -8.83 1.55
CA PHE A 219 -12.97 -9.39 1.88
C PHE A 219 -14.10 -8.42 1.50
N GLY A 220 -13.94 -7.13 1.77
CA GLY A 220 -14.92 -6.12 1.36
C GLY A 220 -15.12 -6.08 -0.16
N ILE A 221 -14.05 -6.19 -0.93
CA ILE A 221 -14.11 -6.27 -2.39
C ILE A 221 -14.79 -7.56 -2.88
N ASP A 222 -14.50 -8.73 -2.27
CA ASP A 222 -15.20 -9.98 -2.58
C ASP A 222 -16.71 -9.86 -2.35
N GLY A 223 -17.12 -9.24 -1.23
CA GLY A 223 -18.53 -8.94 -0.94
C GLY A 223 -19.17 -8.06 -2.01
N ALA A 224 -18.50 -6.97 -2.42
CA ALA A 224 -19.00 -6.09 -3.47
C ALA A 224 -19.13 -6.78 -4.83
N LEU A 225 -18.14 -7.59 -5.21
CA LEU A 225 -18.19 -8.37 -6.45
C LEU A 225 -19.33 -9.38 -6.44
N ARG A 226 -19.60 -10.01 -5.29
CA ARG A 226 -20.71 -10.93 -5.11
C ARG A 226 -22.05 -10.23 -5.26
N ASP A 227 -22.26 -9.10 -4.60
CA ASP A 227 -23.49 -8.31 -4.70
C ASP A 227 -23.75 -7.80 -6.13
N ILE A 228 -22.69 -7.31 -6.81
CA ILE A 228 -22.77 -6.84 -8.20
C ILE A 228 -23.17 -8.01 -9.13
N LYS A 229 -22.59 -9.20 -8.92
CA LYS A 229 -22.92 -10.42 -9.67
C LYS A 229 -24.38 -10.83 -9.44
N GLU A 230 -24.83 -10.84 -8.20
CA GLU A 230 -26.20 -11.23 -7.83
C GLU A 230 -27.26 -10.30 -8.43
N ARG A 231 -26.91 -9.02 -8.61
CA ARG A 231 -27.74 -8.03 -9.31
C ARG A 231 -27.66 -8.13 -10.85
N ALA A 232 -26.95 -9.12 -11.37
CA ALA A 232 -26.76 -9.39 -12.81
C ALA A 232 -26.20 -8.19 -13.59
N VAL A 233 -25.41 -7.34 -12.93
CA VAL A 233 -24.83 -6.14 -13.57
C VAL A 233 -23.53 -6.46 -14.31
N LEU A 234 -22.79 -7.49 -13.85
CA LEU A 234 -21.62 -8.02 -14.54
C LEU A 234 -21.93 -9.41 -15.13
N PRO A 235 -21.77 -9.61 -16.46
CA PRO A 235 -21.90 -10.92 -17.06
C PRO A 235 -20.83 -11.89 -16.54
N LYS A 236 -21.14 -13.19 -16.54
CA LYS A 236 -20.15 -14.24 -16.27
C LYS A 236 -18.97 -14.14 -17.25
N GLY A 237 -17.77 -14.40 -16.74
CA GLY A 237 -16.53 -14.37 -17.54
C GLY A 237 -16.20 -13.03 -18.21
N SER A 238 -16.81 -11.91 -17.77
CA SER A 238 -16.65 -10.60 -18.42
C SER A 238 -15.42 -9.81 -17.97
N ILE A 239 -14.75 -10.25 -16.90
CA ILE A 239 -13.55 -9.60 -16.36
C ILE A 239 -12.32 -10.31 -16.93
N THR A 240 -11.52 -9.56 -17.69
CA THR A 240 -10.23 -10.00 -18.25
C THR A 240 -9.09 -9.05 -17.88
N ARG A 241 -9.40 -7.81 -17.51
CA ARG A 241 -8.41 -6.78 -17.16
C ARG A 241 -8.83 -6.07 -15.88
N VAL A 242 -7.98 -6.19 -14.87
CA VAL A 242 -8.17 -5.58 -13.56
C VAL A 242 -7.04 -4.59 -13.29
N ALA A 243 -7.36 -3.43 -12.74
CA ALA A 243 -6.36 -2.60 -12.08
C ALA A 243 -6.58 -2.59 -10.57
N VAL A 244 -5.49 -2.60 -9.80
CA VAL A 244 -5.49 -2.37 -8.35
C VAL A 244 -4.61 -1.15 -8.10
N ILE A 245 -5.21 -0.08 -7.61
CA ILE A 245 -4.52 1.15 -7.23
C ILE A 245 -4.21 1.06 -5.74
N GLY A 246 -2.95 1.23 -5.38
CA GLY A 246 -2.49 1.08 -4.01
C GLY A 246 -2.64 -0.37 -3.50
N PRO A 247 -2.04 -1.39 -4.15
CA PRO A 247 -2.12 -2.78 -3.71
C PRO A 247 -1.53 -3.02 -2.30
N GLY A 248 -0.72 -2.07 -1.82
CA GLY A 248 -0.09 -2.08 -0.51
C GLY A 248 0.96 -3.17 -0.32
N LEU A 249 1.64 -3.07 0.81
CA LEU A 249 2.70 -3.93 1.29
C LEU A 249 2.51 -4.07 2.81
N ASP A 250 2.32 -5.30 3.27
CA ASP A 250 2.13 -5.69 4.67
C ASP A 250 3.43 -5.46 5.46
N PHE A 251 3.69 -4.19 5.75
CA PHE A 251 4.87 -3.72 6.45
C PHE A 251 4.69 -3.95 7.95
N THR A 252 3.71 -3.32 8.57
CA THR A 252 3.26 -3.70 9.92
C THR A 252 1.86 -3.16 10.10
N ASP A 253 0.86 -4.01 9.84
CA ASP A 253 -0.55 -3.63 9.90
C ASP A 253 -0.90 -2.84 11.18
N LYS A 254 -1.77 -1.84 11.04
CA LYS A 254 -2.10 -0.84 12.08
C LYS A 254 -2.89 -1.42 13.26
N GLY A 255 -3.55 -2.57 13.10
CA GLY A 255 -4.32 -3.22 14.16
C GLY A 255 -3.44 -4.04 15.08
N PHE A 256 -2.67 -4.97 14.51
CA PHE A 256 -1.91 -5.96 15.28
C PHE A 256 -0.44 -6.09 14.88
N GLY A 257 -0.02 -5.54 13.74
CA GLY A 257 1.39 -5.34 13.40
C GLY A 257 2.26 -6.59 13.47
N TYR A 258 1.91 -7.63 12.72
CA TYR A 258 2.72 -8.86 12.63
C TYR A 258 3.91 -8.67 11.69
N ASP A 259 5.10 -9.07 12.13
CA ASP A 259 6.37 -8.87 11.40
C ASP A 259 7.26 -10.11 11.32
N PHE A 260 6.76 -11.28 11.75
CA PHE A 260 7.51 -12.54 11.85
C PHE A 260 7.61 -13.33 10.54
N TYR A 261 7.10 -12.77 9.44
CA TYR A 261 7.14 -13.33 8.09
C TYR A 261 7.61 -12.29 7.07
N PRO A 262 8.09 -12.68 5.86
CA PRO A 262 8.57 -11.74 4.85
C PRO A 262 7.52 -10.67 4.47
N LEU A 263 7.97 -9.53 3.95
CA LEU A 263 7.07 -8.52 3.38
C LEU A 263 6.19 -9.16 2.29
N GLN A 264 4.92 -8.73 2.23
CA GLN A 264 3.99 -9.30 1.26
C GLN A 264 2.92 -8.32 0.78
N THR A 265 2.37 -8.58 -0.40
CA THR A 265 1.19 -7.88 -0.93
C THR A 265 0.10 -8.91 -1.23
N LEU A 266 -1.16 -8.55 -0.96
CA LEU A 266 -2.28 -9.47 -1.03
C LEU A 266 -3.29 -9.09 -2.10
N GLN A 267 -3.64 -7.80 -2.20
CA GLN A 267 -4.85 -7.37 -2.91
C GLN A 267 -4.89 -7.73 -4.40
N PRO A 268 -3.81 -7.61 -5.20
CA PRO A 268 -3.83 -8.05 -6.60
C PRO A 268 -4.24 -9.51 -6.77
N PHE A 269 -3.72 -10.38 -5.91
CA PHE A 269 -3.97 -11.82 -5.95
C PHE A 269 -5.30 -12.19 -5.31
N ALA A 270 -5.71 -11.47 -4.27
CA ALA A 270 -7.03 -11.62 -3.65
C ALA A 270 -8.17 -11.27 -4.60
N VAL A 271 -7.99 -10.21 -5.40
CA VAL A 271 -8.96 -9.83 -6.43
C VAL A 271 -9.00 -10.90 -7.53
N TYR A 272 -7.83 -11.38 -8.00
CA TYR A 272 -7.76 -12.49 -8.96
C TYR A 272 -8.54 -13.71 -8.45
N ASP A 273 -8.24 -14.19 -7.25
CA ASP A 273 -8.92 -15.34 -6.63
C ASP A 273 -10.43 -15.13 -6.57
N SER A 274 -10.87 -13.95 -6.13
CA SER A 274 -12.29 -13.62 -5.98
C SER A 274 -13.03 -13.58 -7.32
N VAL A 275 -12.47 -12.95 -8.37
CA VAL A 275 -13.16 -12.88 -9.67
C VAL A 275 -13.28 -14.25 -10.33
N VAL A 276 -12.29 -15.14 -10.13
CA VAL A 276 -12.37 -16.53 -10.62
C VAL A 276 -13.37 -17.34 -9.80
N ARG A 277 -13.25 -17.32 -8.47
CA ARG A 277 -14.13 -18.07 -7.55
C ARG A 277 -15.60 -17.69 -7.71
N LEU A 278 -15.87 -16.41 -8.00
CA LEU A 278 -17.21 -15.92 -8.27
C LEU A 278 -17.66 -16.16 -9.73
N GLY A 279 -16.82 -16.71 -10.62
CA GLY A 279 -17.15 -16.96 -12.03
C GLY A 279 -17.35 -15.68 -12.85
N LEU A 280 -16.77 -14.57 -12.41
CA LEU A 280 -16.74 -13.30 -13.13
C LEU A 280 -15.59 -13.24 -14.14
N ALA A 281 -14.60 -14.12 -14.00
CA ALA A 281 -13.46 -14.26 -14.89
C ALA A 281 -13.13 -15.73 -15.13
N GLU A 282 -12.55 -16.03 -16.28
CA GLU A 282 -12.01 -17.35 -16.59
C GLU A 282 -10.58 -17.49 -16.01
N PRO A 283 -10.23 -18.61 -15.35
CA PRO A 283 -8.88 -18.86 -14.88
C PRO A 283 -7.84 -18.71 -16.00
N GLY A 284 -6.71 -18.07 -15.72
CA GLY A 284 -5.62 -17.89 -16.68
C GLY A 284 -5.85 -16.79 -17.73
N MET A 285 -7.03 -16.19 -17.81
CA MET A 285 -7.38 -15.16 -18.80
C MET A 285 -7.45 -13.74 -18.21
N ILE A 286 -6.90 -13.55 -17.02
CA ILE A 286 -6.94 -12.28 -16.29
C ILE A 286 -5.56 -11.64 -16.33
N GLU A 287 -5.51 -10.38 -16.76
CA GLU A 287 -4.36 -9.51 -16.57
C GLU A 287 -4.64 -8.54 -15.42
N VAL A 288 -3.72 -8.46 -14.46
CA VAL A 288 -3.78 -7.51 -13.35
C VAL A 288 -2.72 -6.44 -13.53
N THR A 289 -3.07 -5.17 -13.37
CA THR A 289 -2.12 -4.05 -13.30
C THR A 289 -2.16 -3.46 -11.90
N ALA A 290 -1.03 -3.44 -11.22
CA ALA A 290 -0.88 -2.86 -9.89
C ALA A 290 -0.29 -1.45 -10.05
N PHE A 291 -1.12 -0.42 -9.87
CA PHE A 291 -0.69 0.97 -9.86
C PHE A 291 -0.31 1.39 -8.45
N ASP A 292 0.87 1.95 -8.26
CA ASP A 292 1.28 2.52 -6.98
C ASP A 292 2.26 3.68 -7.20
N ILE A 293 2.41 4.52 -6.19
CA ILE A 293 3.43 5.59 -6.14
C ILE A 293 4.64 5.18 -5.29
N SER A 294 4.52 4.12 -4.47
CA SER A 294 5.60 3.57 -3.65
C SER A 294 6.52 2.68 -4.47
N GLN A 295 7.79 3.05 -4.53
CA GLN A 295 8.80 2.21 -5.17
C GLN A 295 8.98 0.89 -4.43
N GLU A 296 8.85 0.87 -3.10
CA GLU A 296 8.98 -0.33 -2.29
C GLU A 296 7.93 -1.39 -2.65
N VAL A 297 6.67 -0.96 -2.81
CA VAL A 297 5.57 -1.83 -3.25
C VAL A 297 5.84 -2.38 -4.65
N LEU A 298 6.22 -1.50 -5.59
CA LEU A 298 6.45 -1.86 -6.98
C LEU A 298 7.66 -2.79 -7.14
N GLU A 299 8.77 -2.50 -6.46
CA GLU A 299 9.96 -3.35 -6.46
C GLU A 299 9.71 -4.71 -5.82
N HIS A 300 8.91 -4.77 -4.75
CA HIS A 300 8.50 -6.04 -4.16
C HIS A 300 7.74 -6.91 -5.17
N LEU A 301 6.79 -6.33 -5.90
CA LEU A 301 6.07 -7.00 -6.99
C LEU A 301 7.01 -7.41 -8.14
N ARG A 302 7.96 -6.56 -8.55
CA ARG A 302 8.97 -6.90 -9.57
C ARG A 302 9.80 -8.11 -9.12
N ARG A 303 10.34 -8.10 -7.90
CA ARG A 303 11.09 -9.24 -7.35
C ARG A 303 10.24 -10.52 -7.26
N ALA A 304 8.96 -10.40 -6.91
CA ALA A 304 8.06 -11.54 -6.89
C ALA A 304 7.86 -12.13 -8.30
N ARG A 305 7.73 -11.28 -9.32
CA ARG A 305 7.68 -11.71 -10.72
C ARG A 305 8.99 -12.37 -11.16
N ASP A 306 10.15 -11.78 -10.87
CA ASP A 306 11.45 -12.35 -11.24
C ASP A 306 11.62 -13.78 -10.68
N ARG A 307 11.20 -14.00 -9.42
CA ARG A 307 11.16 -15.35 -8.83
C ARG A 307 10.16 -16.28 -9.53
N ALA A 308 8.99 -15.77 -9.87
CA ALA A 308 7.97 -16.53 -10.59
C ALA A 308 8.41 -16.91 -12.03
N GLU A 309 9.20 -16.09 -12.72
CA GLU A 309 9.81 -16.44 -14.01
C GLU A 309 10.76 -17.65 -13.89
N ASN A 310 11.35 -17.83 -12.70
CA ASN A 310 12.16 -19.00 -12.34
C ASN A 310 11.34 -20.16 -11.76
N GLY A 311 10.00 -20.08 -11.81
CA GLY A 311 9.10 -21.13 -11.35
C GLY A 311 8.85 -21.15 -9.83
N GLU A 312 9.28 -20.14 -9.10
CA GLU A 312 9.04 -20.06 -7.66
C GLU A 312 7.63 -19.56 -7.34
N ASN A 313 6.98 -20.22 -6.37
CA ASN A 313 5.70 -19.78 -5.85
C ASN A 313 5.87 -18.51 -4.99
N TYR A 314 4.85 -17.66 -4.99
CA TYR A 314 4.78 -16.55 -4.05
C TYR A 314 3.99 -16.96 -2.81
N VAL A 315 4.70 -17.26 -1.72
CA VAL A 315 4.09 -17.73 -0.47
C VAL A 315 3.64 -16.56 0.39
N VAL A 316 2.34 -16.44 0.61
CA VAL A 316 1.76 -15.44 1.52
C VAL A 316 1.38 -16.08 2.85
N GLN A 317 1.62 -15.35 3.94
CA GLN A 317 1.26 -15.72 5.31
C GLN A 317 0.02 -14.96 5.74
N LEU A 318 -0.94 -15.64 6.35
CA LEU A 318 -2.27 -15.11 6.63
C LEU A 318 -2.57 -15.31 8.11
N PRO A 319 -1.96 -14.52 9.00
CA PRO A 319 -2.39 -14.49 10.39
C PRO A 319 -3.84 -14.03 10.48
N ARG A 320 -4.63 -14.68 11.34
CA ARG A 320 -5.97 -14.23 11.68
C ARG A 320 -5.92 -13.58 13.04
N GLU A 321 -6.27 -12.30 13.07
CA GLU A 321 -6.26 -11.51 14.29
C GLU A 321 -7.18 -12.14 15.37
N SER A 322 -6.82 -11.95 16.63
CA SER A 322 -7.42 -12.69 17.75
C SER A 322 -8.80 -12.17 18.19
N TRP A 323 -9.29 -11.07 17.60
CA TRP A 323 -10.61 -10.53 17.91
C TRP A 323 -11.71 -11.24 17.09
N PRO A 324 -12.98 -11.20 17.52
CA PRO A 324 -14.06 -11.94 16.87
C PRO A 324 -14.45 -11.37 15.50
N TRP A 325 -13.95 -11.99 14.43
CA TRP A 325 -14.32 -11.67 13.05
C TRP A 325 -15.73 -12.16 12.73
N ALA A 326 -16.43 -11.43 11.85
CA ALA A 326 -17.71 -11.88 11.31
C ALA A 326 -17.55 -13.27 10.64
N PRO A 327 -18.55 -14.17 10.72
CA PRO A 327 -18.46 -15.52 10.15
C PRO A 327 -18.09 -15.53 8.65
N GLU A 328 -18.61 -14.58 7.88
CA GLU A 328 -18.32 -14.43 6.45
C GLU A 328 -16.87 -14.01 6.20
N ALA A 329 -16.29 -13.15 7.06
CA ALA A 329 -14.89 -12.76 6.99
C ALA A 329 -13.97 -13.94 7.32
N VAL A 330 -14.33 -14.77 8.31
CA VAL A 330 -13.62 -16.02 8.61
C VAL A 330 -13.70 -16.97 7.41
N GLN A 331 -14.87 -17.12 6.79
CA GLN A 331 -15.05 -17.98 5.63
C GLN A 331 -14.24 -17.50 4.42
N TYR A 332 -14.19 -16.18 4.18
CA TYR A 332 -13.32 -15.59 3.17
C TYR A 332 -11.85 -15.88 3.47
N TRP A 333 -11.41 -15.64 4.71
CA TRP A 333 -10.04 -15.96 5.12
C TRP A 333 -9.70 -17.44 4.98
N ARG A 334 -10.65 -18.37 5.15
CA ARG A 334 -10.44 -19.81 4.92
C ARG A 334 -10.40 -20.21 3.45
N SER A 335 -11.06 -19.46 2.59
CA SER A 335 -11.19 -19.78 1.15
C SER A 335 -10.20 -19.04 0.27
N PHE A 336 -9.65 -17.90 0.72
CA PHE A 336 -8.63 -17.17 -0.03
C PHE A 336 -7.53 -18.11 -0.51
N GLY A 337 -7.20 -18.03 -1.79
CA GLY A 337 -6.15 -18.83 -2.41
C GLY A 337 -6.63 -20.10 -3.11
N SER A 338 -7.91 -20.46 -2.99
CA SER A 338 -8.44 -21.72 -3.55
C SER A 338 -8.32 -21.82 -5.06
N GLU A 339 -8.36 -20.69 -5.78
CA GLU A 339 -8.28 -20.66 -7.24
C GLU A 339 -6.85 -20.37 -7.73
N ILE A 340 -5.99 -19.80 -6.90
CA ILE A 340 -4.70 -19.23 -7.33
C ILE A 340 -3.46 -19.96 -6.80
N GLY A 341 -3.63 -20.86 -5.83
CA GLY A 341 -2.50 -21.47 -5.13
C GLY A 341 -2.86 -22.77 -4.45
N THR A 342 -1.94 -23.23 -3.60
CA THR A 342 -2.15 -24.38 -2.73
C THR A 342 -1.81 -24.03 -1.27
N PRO A 343 -2.50 -24.61 -0.29
CA PRO A 343 -2.11 -24.46 1.11
C PRO A 343 -0.70 -25.01 1.37
N VAL A 344 0.09 -24.28 2.14
CA VAL A 344 1.40 -24.72 2.63
C VAL A 344 1.50 -24.49 4.14
N ALA A 345 2.50 -25.10 4.77
CA ALA A 345 2.72 -24.90 6.19
C ALA A 345 3.01 -23.41 6.49
N PRO A 346 2.27 -22.77 7.42
CA PRO A 346 2.56 -21.40 7.81
C PRO A 346 3.83 -21.33 8.65
N ILE A 347 4.48 -20.16 8.61
CA ILE A 347 5.57 -19.84 9.54
C ILE A 347 4.99 -19.82 10.95
N GLN A 348 5.65 -20.55 11.85
CA GLN A 348 5.19 -20.65 13.23
C GLN A 348 5.29 -19.27 13.92
N PRO A 349 4.21 -18.79 14.56
CA PRO A 349 4.27 -17.57 15.35
C PRO A 349 5.32 -17.67 16.47
N PRO A 350 6.00 -16.56 16.80
CA PRO A 350 6.88 -16.52 17.98
C PRO A 350 6.08 -16.73 19.28
N PRO A 351 6.73 -17.10 20.39
CA PRO A 351 6.06 -17.34 21.67
C PRO A 351 5.18 -16.17 22.16
N ALA A 352 5.54 -14.92 21.82
CA ALA A 352 4.75 -13.74 22.14
C ALA A 352 3.36 -13.69 21.46
N LEU A 353 3.12 -14.57 20.48
CA LEU A 353 1.89 -14.71 19.70
C LEU A 353 1.32 -16.13 19.81
N GLU A 354 1.54 -16.80 20.93
CA GLU A 354 0.97 -18.13 21.20
C GLU A 354 -0.55 -18.14 20.98
N GLY A 355 -1.03 -19.16 20.27
CA GLY A 355 -2.45 -19.31 19.92
C GLY A 355 -2.92 -18.50 18.71
N LEU A 356 -2.04 -17.73 18.05
CA LEU A 356 -2.38 -17.04 16.81
C LEU A 356 -2.68 -18.05 15.69
N GLU A 357 -3.91 -18.02 15.18
CA GLU A 357 -4.28 -18.82 14.02
C GLU A 357 -3.59 -18.26 12.77
N THR A 358 -2.92 -19.14 12.03
CA THR A 358 -2.19 -18.77 10.82
C THR A 358 -2.47 -19.77 9.70
N ARG A 359 -2.40 -19.27 8.47
CA ARG A 359 -2.46 -20.07 7.25
C ARG A 359 -1.43 -19.54 6.26
N ALA A 360 -1.01 -20.37 5.32
CA ALA A 360 -0.19 -19.90 4.21
C ALA A 360 -0.67 -20.49 2.89
N VAL A 361 -0.50 -19.71 1.82
CA VAL A 361 -0.85 -20.10 0.46
C VAL A 361 0.36 -19.86 -0.43
N ALA A 362 0.77 -20.89 -1.15
CA ALA A 362 1.75 -20.79 -2.23
C ALA A 362 1.02 -20.43 -3.53
N ILE A 363 1.05 -19.14 -3.89
CA ILE A 363 0.43 -18.63 -5.12
C ILE A 363 1.29 -19.07 -6.32
N ARG A 364 0.64 -19.62 -7.34
CA ARG A 364 1.32 -20.21 -8.50
C ARG A 364 2.04 -19.15 -9.34
N PRO A 365 3.16 -19.49 -10.00
CA PRO A 365 3.97 -18.51 -10.71
C PRO A 365 3.21 -17.82 -11.84
N GLU A 366 2.38 -18.53 -12.59
CA GLU A 366 1.59 -17.94 -13.68
C GLU A 366 0.57 -16.89 -13.18
N VAL A 367 0.06 -17.03 -11.95
CA VAL A 367 -0.80 -16.01 -11.34
C VAL A 367 0.02 -14.78 -10.96
N VAL A 368 1.22 -14.97 -10.39
CA VAL A 368 2.14 -13.86 -10.08
C VAL A 368 2.52 -13.10 -11.35
N LEU A 369 2.83 -13.83 -12.42
CA LEU A 369 3.20 -13.27 -13.72
C LEU A 369 2.05 -12.55 -14.44
N SER A 370 0.79 -12.78 -14.04
CA SER A 370 -0.36 -12.02 -14.54
C SER A 370 -0.43 -10.58 -13.99
N CYS A 371 0.27 -10.29 -12.88
CA CYS A 371 0.25 -8.98 -12.22
C CYS A 371 1.44 -8.12 -12.64
N LYS A 372 1.19 -6.97 -13.27
CA LYS A 372 2.22 -6.02 -13.73
C LYS A 372 2.27 -4.78 -12.82
N PRO A 373 3.39 -4.52 -12.12
CA PRO A 373 3.54 -3.30 -11.34
C PRO A 373 3.83 -2.10 -12.28
N VAL A 374 3.13 -0.99 -12.05
CA VAL A 374 3.30 0.26 -12.80
C VAL A 374 3.35 1.42 -11.81
N ASP A 375 4.38 2.25 -11.95
CA ASP A 375 4.46 3.53 -11.25
C ASP A 375 3.44 4.48 -11.84
N LEU A 376 2.44 4.85 -11.06
CA LEU A 376 1.41 5.79 -11.47
C LEU A 376 0.80 6.49 -10.25
N ASN A 377 0.91 7.80 -10.23
CA ASN A 377 0.04 8.64 -9.43
C ASN A 377 -1.28 8.85 -10.18
N VAL A 378 -2.30 8.06 -9.86
CA VAL A 378 -3.60 8.11 -10.57
C VAL A 378 -4.29 9.47 -10.48
N VAL A 379 -3.88 10.34 -9.57
CA VAL A 379 -4.46 11.69 -9.42
C VAL A 379 -3.87 12.66 -10.44
N PHE A 380 -2.55 12.64 -10.63
CA PHE A 380 -1.84 13.68 -11.37
C PHE A 380 -1.18 13.21 -12.66
N GLU A 381 -0.92 11.92 -12.81
CA GLU A 381 -0.24 11.35 -13.96
C GLU A 381 -1.22 10.63 -14.91
N GLN A 382 -0.88 10.65 -16.19
CA GLN A 382 -1.59 9.95 -17.24
C GLN A 382 -0.90 8.63 -17.54
N PHE A 383 -1.67 7.55 -17.47
CA PHE A 383 -1.21 6.25 -17.93
C PHE A 383 -1.28 6.17 -19.47
N ASP A 384 -0.17 5.79 -20.12
CA ASP A 384 -0.18 5.53 -21.56
C ASP A 384 -0.94 4.24 -21.87
N ARG A 385 -2.02 4.39 -22.63
CA ARG A 385 -2.91 3.31 -23.05
C ARG A 385 -2.66 2.86 -24.48
N SER A 386 -1.68 3.44 -25.18
CA SER A 386 -1.38 3.11 -26.57
C SER A 386 -1.20 1.59 -26.80
N ALA A 387 -0.61 0.89 -25.83
CA ALA A 387 -0.41 -0.55 -25.83
C ALA A 387 -1.39 -1.34 -24.94
N THR A 388 -2.37 -0.68 -24.30
CA THR A 388 -3.17 -1.27 -23.21
C THR A 388 -4.66 -1.11 -23.45
N ARG A 389 -5.39 -2.23 -23.53
CA ARG A 389 -6.86 -2.21 -23.59
C ARG A 389 -7.45 -1.57 -22.31
N PRO A 390 -8.63 -0.93 -22.38
CA PRO A 390 -9.34 -0.44 -21.20
C PRO A 390 -9.57 -1.51 -20.13
N PHE A 391 -9.63 -1.11 -18.86
CA PHE A 391 -9.90 -2.02 -17.76
C PHE A 391 -11.39 -2.35 -17.64
N ASP A 392 -11.69 -3.59 -17.23
CA ASP A 392 -13.04 -4.05 -16.92
C ASP A 392 -13.44 -3.67 -15.48
N LEU A 393 -12.45 -3.76 -14.58
CA LEU A 393 -12.57 -3.52 -13.15
C LEU A 393 -11.35 -2.73 -12.65
N ILE A 394 -11.57 -1.72 -11.82
CA ILE A 394 -10.53 -1.01 -11.07
C ILE A 394 -10.89 -1.06 -9.58
N ILE A 395 -9.90 -1.33 -8.73
CA ILE A 395 -10.05 -1.40 -7.27
C ILE A 395 -9.12 -0.37 -6.62
N ALA A 396 -9.59 0.34 -5.60
CA ALA A 396 -8.75 1.17 -4.75
C ALA A 396 -9.34 1.22 -3.34
N THR A 397 -8.72 0.55 -2.38
CA THR A 397 -9.16 0.59 -0.97
C THR A 397 -8.17 1.37 -0.13
N ASN A 398 -8.65 2.26 0.72
CA ASN A 398 -7.84 3.10 1.58
C ASN A 398 -6.82 3.96 0.80
N VAL A 399 -7.24 4.49 -0.35
CA VAL A 399 -6.38 5.31 -1.22
C VAL A 399 -6.81 6.77 -1.17
N PHE A 400 -8.11 7.05 -1.29
CA PHE A 400 -8.60 8.41 -1.53
C PHE A 400 -8.76 9.23 -0.25
N LEU A 401 -8.76 8.59 0.93
CA LEU A 401 -8.66 9.27 2.22
C LEU A 401 -7.38 10.09 2.45
N TYR A 402 -6.37 9.92 1.60
CA TYR A 402 -5.13 10.70 1.61
C TYR A 402 -5.18 11.98 0.77
N TYR A 403 -6.31 12.26 0.12
CA TYR A 403 -6.49 13.36 -0.82
C TYR A 403 -7.71 14.21 -0.42
N ASP A 404 -7.73 15.47 -0.85
CA ASP A 404 -8.88 16.37 -0.66
C ASP A 404 -9.90 16.25 -1.82
N THR A 405 -11.06 16.91 -1.69
CA THR A 405 -12.20 16.79 -2.64
C THR A 405 -11.79 17.05 -4.10
N PHE A 406 -11.01 18.10 -4.35
CA PHE A 406 -10.56 18.43 -5.71
C PHE A 406 -9.69 17.32 -6.32
N GLU A 407 -8.74 16.78 -5.56
CA GLU A 407 -7.86 15.69 -5.97
C GLU A 407 -8.64 14.38 -6.17
N GLN A 408 -9.62 14.10 -5.31
CA GLN A 408 -10.52 12.94 -5.48
C GLN A 408 -11.33 13.03 -6.78
N ALA A 409 -11.83 14.22 -7.12
CA ALA A 409 -12.52 14.44 -8.39
C ALA A 409 -11.59 14.26 -9.60
N LEU A 410 -10.34 14.74 -9.50
CA LEU A 410 -9.32 14.51 -10.53
C LEU A 410 -9.03 13.01 -10.70
N ALA A 411 -8.87 12.29 -9.60
CA ALA A 411 -8.64 10.84 -9.62
C ALA A 411 -9.81 10.10 -10.27
N LEU A 412 -11.06 10.40 -9.88
CA LEU A 412 -12.25 9.80 -10.45
C LEU A 412 -12.36 10.10 -11.95
N ARG A 413 -12.00 11.33 -12.37
CA ARG A 413 -11.92 11.70 -13.79
C ARG A 413 -10.87 10.86 -14.52
N ASN A 414 -9.67 10.70 -13.96
CA ASN A 414 -8.62 9.92 -14.59
C ASN A 414 -8.98 8.43 -14.66
N ILE A 415 -9.49 7.84 -13.58
CA ILE A 415 -10.02 6.47 -13.52
C ILE A 415 -11.10 6.24 -14.58
N SER A 416 -12.00 7.21 -14.79
CA SER A 416 -13.00 7.13 -15.84
C SER A 416 -12.37 6.97 -17.24
N SER A 417 -11.21 7.56 -17.46
CA SER A 417 -10.50 7.40 -18.73
C SER A 417 -9.93 6.00 -18.91
N LEU A 418 -9.53 5.33 -17.82
CA LEU A 418 -8.88 4.01 -17.83
C LEU A 418 -9.89 2.86 -18.05
N LEU A 419 -11.11 3.01 -17.54
CA LEU A 419 -12.20 2.04 -17.67
C LEU A 419 -12.79 1.98 -19.08
N LYS A 420 -13.29 0.79 -19.47
CA LYS A 420 -14.23 0.66 -20.60
C LYS A 420 -15.59 1.26 -20.22
N PRO A 421 -16.41 1.70 -21.20
CA PRO A 421 -17.83 1.97 -20.95
C PRO A 421 -18.50 0.75 -20.28
N GLY A 422 -19.27 0.99 -19.22
CA GLY A 422 -19.89 -0.03 -18.39
C GLY A 422 -18.97 -0.73 -17.38
N GLY A 423 -17.65 -0.47 -17.41
CA GLY A 423 -16.69 -0.99 -16.44
C GLY A 423 -16.87 -0.42 -15.04
N PHE A 424 -16.38 -1.15 -14.03
CA PHE A 424 -16.60 -0.83 -12.62
C PHE A 424 -15.34 -0.35 -11.93
N PHE A 425 -15.52 0.61 -11.03
CA PHE A 425 -14.53 1.04 -10.06
C PHE A 425 -15.10 0.84 -8.65
N LEU A 426 -14.38 0.07 -7.82
CA LEU A 426 -14.77 -0.21 -6.43
C LEU A 426 -13.79 0.43 -5.46
N THR A 427 -14.32 1.12 -4.47
CA THR A 427 -13.53 1.77 -3.41
C THR A 427 -14.31 1.83 -2.11
N ASN A 428 -13.61 1.85 -0.97
CA ASN A 428 -14.23 2.11 0.32
C ASN A 428 -14.23 3.61 0.71
N ASP A 429 -13.81 4.47 -0.22
CA ASP A 429 -13.86 5.92 -0.06
C ASP A 429 -15.07 6.51 -0.83
N TRP A 430 -15.83 7.40 -0.18
CA TRP A 430 -16.83 8.21 -0.85
C TRP A 430 -16.15 9.31 -1.66
N LEU A 431 -16.50 9.39 -2.95
CA LEU A 431 -15.91 10.36 -3.88
C LEU A 431 -16.94 11.41 -4.29
N PRO A 432 -16.51 12.65 -4.60
CA PRO A 432 -17.41 13.73 -4.96
C PRO A 432 -18.15 13.45 -6.26
N HIS A 433 -19.44 13.75 -6.28
CA HIS A 433 -20.26 13.65 -7.48
C HIS A 433 -20.09 14.90 -8.35
N VAL A 434 -19.40 14.76 -9.48
CA VAL A 434 -19.21 15.84 -10.47
C VAL A 434 -19.87 15.45 -11.77
N HIS A 435 -20.91 16.20 -12.20
CA HIS A 435 -21.73 15.87 -13.37
C HIS A 435 -20.93 15.72 -14.69
N GLN A 436 -19.81 16.43 -14.81
CA GLN A 436 -18.92 16.40 -15.97
C GLN A 436 -18.01 15.17 -15.99
N ILE A 437 -17.88 14.45 -14.86
CA ILE A 437 -17.15 13.19 -14.78
C ILE A 437 -18.11 12.08 -15.18
N PRO A 438 -17.78 11.26 -16.19
CA PRO A 438 -18.72 10.30 -16.73
C PRO A 438 -18.64 8.96 -15.95
N MET A 439 -18.79 9.08 -14.64
CA MET A 439 -18.85 8.02 -13.64
C MET A 439 -20.11 8.22 -12.82
N ARG A 440 -20.82 7.12 -12.53
CA ARG A 440 -22.03 7.15 -11.71
C ARG A 440 -21.89 6.18 -10.56
N SER A 441 -22.17 6.64 -9.33
CA SER A 441 -22.36 5.72 -8.21
C SER A 441 -23.67 4.94 -8.42
N THR A 442 -23.57 3.62 -8.45
CA THR A 442 -24.69 2.70 -8.74
C THR A 442 -25.18 1.94 -7.51
N GLY A 443 -24.44 2.03 -6.41
CA GLY A 443 -24.77 1.38 -5.14
C GLY A 443 -23.54 1.27 -4.25
N TYR A 444 -23.69 0.55 -3.14
CA TYR A 444 -22.61 0.18 -2.25
C TYR A 444 -22.91 -1.14 -1.54
N THR A 445 -21.86 -1.80 -1.07
CA THR A 445 -21.93 -2.97 -0.18
C THR A 445 -21.51 -2.56 1.22
N PRO A 446 -22.38 -2.67 2.24
CA PRO A 446 -21.94 -2.59 3.62
C PRO A 446 -21.17 -3.86 3.99
N VAL A 447 -19.98 -3.70 4.56
CA VAL A 447 -19.10 -4.78 4.96
C VAL A 447 -18.96 -4.76 6.46
N ARG A 448 -19.14 -5.91 7.12
CA ARG A 448 -18.89 -6.07 8.56
C ARG A 448 -17.69 -6.96 8.75
N TYR A 449 -16.66 -6.44 9.41
CA TYR A 449 -15.46 -7.19 9.73
C TYR A 449 -15.60 -7.97 11.04
N GLY A 450 -16.38 -7.44 11.99
CA GLY A 450 -16.57 -8.02 13.33
C GLY A 450 -17.96 -8.55 13.61
N GLU A 451 -18.04 -9.49 14.57
CA GLU A 451 -19.33 -10.01 15.06
C GLU A 451 -20.21 -8.93 15.70
N SER A 452 -19.60 -7.95 16.39
CA SER A 452 -20.36 -6.85 17.02
C SER A 452 -20.97 -5.88 16.01
N GLY A 453 -20.47 -5.88 14.77
CA GLY A 453 -20.88 -4.94 13.72
C GLY A 453 -20.28 -3.53 13.84
N ASP A 454 -19.48 -3.26 14.87
CA ASP A 454 -18.88 -1.93 15.10
C ASP A 454 -17.72 -1.61 14.14
N TRP A 455 -17.17 -2.63 13.49
CA TRP A 455 -16.05 -2.53 12.55
C TRP A 455 -16.49 -2.97 11.15
N GLY A 456 -16.32 -2.08 10.18
CA GLY A 456 -16.80 -2.29 8.82
C GLY A 456 -16.51 -1.11 7.90
N ASP A 457 -16.76 -1.32 6.62
CA ASP A 457 -16.63 -0.33 5.55
C ASP A 457 -17.89 -0.32 4.69
N ASN A 458 -18.03 0.70 3.85
CA ASN A 458 -18.93 0.68 2.70
C ASN A 458 -18.09 0.63 1.44
N VAL A 459 -18.22 -0.41 0.62
CA VAL A 459 -17.58 -0.48 -0.69
C VAL A 459 -18.53 0.10 -1.73
N PHE A 460 -18.23 1.29 -2.22
CA PHE A 460 -19.00 2.01 -3.23
C PHE A 460 -18.72 1.49 -4.63
N TRP A 461 -19.77 1.41 -5.45
CA TRP A 461 -19.69 0.91 -6.82
C TRP A 461 -19.89 2.04 -7.82
N TRP A 462 -18.82 2.41 -8.51
CA TRP A 462 -18.85 3.43 -9.54
C TRP A 462 -18.81 2.76 -10.92
N GLN A 463 -19.77 3.11 -11.78
CA GLN A 463 -19.82 2.58 -13.15
C GLN A 463 -19.50 3.67 -14.16
N ARG A 464 -18.59 3.36 -15.08
CA ARG A 464 -18.28 4.20 -16.24
C ARG A 464 -19.49 4.28 -17.17
N GLN A 465 -19.99 5.49 -17.41
CA GLN A 465 -21.13 5.74 -18.31
C GLN A 465 -20.77 5.71 -19.80
#